data_AF-A8V326-F1
#
_entry.id   AF-A8V326-F1
#
_cell.length_a   1.000
_cell.length_b   1.000
_cell.length_c   1.000
_cell.angle_alpha   90.00
_cell.angle_beta   90.00
_cell.angle_gamma   90.00
#
_symmetry.space_group_name_H-M   'P 1'
#
loop_
_entity.id
_entity.type
_entity.pdbx_description
1 polymer ?
#
loop_
_entity_poly.entity_id
_entity_poly.type
_entity_poly.pdbx_seq_one_letter_code
_entity_poly.pdbx_strand_id
1 'polypeptide(L)'
;MKEFFKVADDLYKIGLTYTGKKREFYFRSAVSRAYYGVLWFIRNYYSLRGTDLHGMARAVLAKNNIDLKNMLEMLGKVRNYADYYEKIPIDFDAKSVKFYIELAKSIVLRLKK
;
A
#
# COMPACT_ATOMS: atom_id res chain seq x y z
N MET A 1 12.62 -2.44 3.18
CA MET A 1 11.82 -2.16 1.95
C MET A 1 11.37 -3.42 1.24
N LYS A 2 12.30 -4.27 0.74
CA LYS A 2 11.95 -5.59 0.17
C LYS A 2 11.13 -6.45 1.14
N GLU A 3 11.38 -6.31 2.44
CA GLU A 3 10.65 -7.00 3.50
C GLU A 3 9.17 -6.64 3.58
N PHE A 4 8.77 -5.38 3.36
CA PHE A 4 7.35 -4.99 3.41
C PHE A 4 6.53 -5.67 2.32
N PHE A 5 7.06 -5.70 1.09
CA PHE A 5 6.39 -6.36 -0.02
C PHE A 5 6.38 -7.88 0.12
N LYS A 6 7.46 -8.47 0.64
CA LYS A 6 7.49 -9.90 0.98
C LYS A 6 6.41 -10.24 2.01
N VAL A 7 6.31 -9.48 3.10
CA VAL A 7 5.28 -9.68 4.13
C VAL A 7 3.88 -9.47 3.55
N ALA A 8 3.68 -8.49 2.68
CA ALA A 8 2.39 -8.29 2.00
C ALA A 8 2.01 -9.51 1.13
N ASP A 9 2.96 -10.05 0.35
CA ASP A 9 2.75 -11.24 -0.48
C ASP A 9 2.48 -12.49 0.36
N ASP A 10 3.17 -12.65 1.49
CA ASP A 10 2.98 -13.78 2.41
C ASP A 10 1.60 -13.70 3.09
N LEU A 11 1.19 -12.52 3.56
CA LEU A 11 -0.16 -12.29 4.10
C LEU A 11 -1.25 -12.54 3.05
N TYR A 12 -1.02 -12.15 1.80
CA TYR A 12 -1.94 -12.46 0.71
C TYR A 12 -2.10 -13.97 0.50
N LYS A 13 -0.99 -14.72 0.45
CA LYS A 13 -1.02 -16.18 0.32
C LYS A 13 -1.74 -16.85 1.49
N ILE A 14 -1.51 -16.39 2.72
CA ILE A 14 -2.22 -16.89 3.91
C ILE A 14 -3.71 -16.55 3.80
N GLY A 15 -4.09 -15.35 3.37
CA GLY A 15 -5.49 -14.97 3.17
C GLY A 15 -6.23 -15.89 2.20
N LEU A 16 -5.55 -16.41 1.16
CA LEU A 16 -6.12 -17.37 0.22
C LEU A 16 -6.49 -18.72 0.85
N THR A 17 -5.91 -19.09 2.00
CA THR A 17 -6.21 -20.35 2.70
C THR A 17 -7.36 -20.26 3.70
N TYR A 18 -7.92 -19.06 3.90
CA TYR A 18 -9.03 -18.83 4.85
C TYR A 18 -10.31 -18.39 4.13
N THR A 19 -11.41 -18.34 4.88
CA THR A 19 -12.70 -17.79 4.45
C THR A 19 -13.24 -16.79 5.49
N GLY A 20 -14.24 -16.00 5.08
CA GLY A 20 -14.91 -15.03 5.95
C GLY A 20 -13.98 -13.99 6.58
N LYS A 21 -14.26 -13.62 7.84
CA LYS A 21 -13.54 -12.56 8.56
C LYS A 21 -12.02 -12.78 8.67
N LYS A 22 -11.57 -14.04 8.78
CA LYS A 22 -10.13 -14.36 8.84
C LYS A 22 -9.44 -14.03 7.52
N ARG A 23 -10.06 -14.38 6.38
CA ARG A 23 -9.55 -14.03 5.06
C ARG A 23 -9.45 -12.52 4.89
N GLU A 24 -10.51 -11.81 5.23
CA GLU A 24 -10.57 -10.36 5.15
C GLU A 24 -9.48 -9.70 6.01
N PHE A 25 -9.25 -10.18 7.24
CA PHE A 25 -8.18 -9.69 8.10
C PHE A 25 -6.79 -9.77 7.46
N TYR A 26 -6.44 -10.94 6.89
CA TYR A 26 -5.15 -11.11 6.21
C TYR A 26 -5.02 -10.22 4.98
N PHE A 27 -6.09 -10.07 4.22
CA PHE A 27 -6.13 -9.23 3.03
C PHE A 27 -6.01 -7.74 3.35
N ARG A 28 -6.73 -7.24 4.36
CA ARG A 28 -6.56 -5.87 4.88
C ARG A 28 -5.13 -5.63 5.34
N SER A 29 -4.56 -6.59 6.08
CA SER A 29 -3.18 -6.54 6.55
C SER A 29 -2.17 -6.50 5.39
N ALA A 30 -2.38 -7.29 4.34
CA ALA A 30 -1.52 -7.32 3.16
C ALA A 30 -1.49 -5.95 2.45
N VAL A 31 -2.65 -5.32 2.25
CA VAL A 31 -2.75 -3.98 1.65
C VAL A 31 -2.04 -2.93 2.51
N SER A 32 -2.24 -2.97 3.83
CA SER A 32 -1.57 -2.06 4.76
C SER A 32 -0.05 -2.17 4.66
N ARG A 33 0.50 -3.40 4.65
CA ARG A 33 1.95 -3.64 4.49
C ARG A 33 2.48 -3.20 3.13
N ALA A 34 1.75 -3.43 2.05
CA ALA A 34 2.13 -2.96 0.72
C ALA A 34 2.23 -1.43 0.67
N TYR A 35 1.25 -0.72 1.22
CA TYR A 35 1.26 0.74 1.29
C TYR A 35 2.45 1.29 2.09
N TYR A 36 2.71 0.74 3.28
CA TYR A 36 3.89 1.15 4.07
C TYR A 36 5.20 0.84 3.35
N GLY A 37 5.28 -0.24 2.57
CA GLY A 37 6.42 -0.53 1.71
C GLY A 37 6.74 0.59 0.72
N VAL A 38 5.71 1.18 0.09
CA VAL A 38 5.85 2.34 -0.80
C VAL A 38 6.26 3.59 -0.01
N LEU A 39 5.60 3.85 1.11
CA LEU A 39 5.82 5.05 1.90
C LEU A 39 7.27 5.14 2.42
N TRP A 40 7.79 4.04 2.97
CA TRP A 40 9.19 3.93 3.40
C TRP A 40 10.16 3.98 2.23
N PHE A 41 9.77 3.49 1.05
CA PHE A 41 10.58 3.64 -0.15
C PHE A 41 10.74 5.10 -0.55
N ILE A 42 9.63 5.84 -0.65
CA ILE A 42 9.65 7.28 -0.98
C ILE A 42 10.47 8.05 0.04
N ARG A 43 10.33 7.73 1.34
CA ARG A 43 11.15 8.33 2.41
C ARG A 43 12.64 8.23 2.09
N ASN A 44 13.11 7.02 1.80
CA ASN A 44 14.52 6.76 1.58
C ASN A 44 14.99 7.35 0.25
N TYR A 45 14.19 7.20 -0.81
CA TYR A 45 14.52 7.69 -2.14
C TYR A 45 14.71 9.21 -2.18
N TYR A 46 13.82 9.96 -1.52
CA TYR A 46 13.89 11.42 -1.43
C TYR A 46 14.56 11.94 -0.15
N SER A 47 15.15 11.06 0.67
CA SER A 47 15.81 11.42 1.95
C SER A 47 14.93 12.27 2.89
N LEU A 48 13.64 11.94 3.01
CA LEU A 48 12.67 12.68 3.82
C LEU A 48 12.92 12.46 5.32
N ARG A 49 13.06 13.55 6.10
CA ARG A 49 13.44 13.52 7.54
C ARG A 49 12.37 14.00 8.52
N GLY A 50 11.14 14.27 8.08
CA GLY A 50 10.07 14.74 8.96
C GLY A 50 9.22 13.62 9.58
N THR A 51 8.33 14.02 10.49
CA THR A 51 7.41 13.13 11.22
C THR A 51 6.13 12.82 10.44
N ASP A 52 5.57 13.79 9.70
CA ASP A 52 4.45 13.55 8.78
C ASP A 52 4.94 12.97 7.45
N LEU A 53 5.25 11.67 7.47
CA LEU A 53 5.75 11.00 6.28
C LEU A 53 4.68 10.93 5.17
N HIS A 54 3.39 10.87 5.50
CA HIS A 54 2.32 10.80 4.50
C HIS A 54 2.19 12.12 3.72
N GLY A 55 2.17 13.24 4.42
CA GLY A 55 2.12 14.57 3.80
C GLY A 55 3.37 14.84 2.98
N MET A 56 4.56 14.55 3.52
CA MET A 56 5.82 14.75 2.80
C MET A 56 5.92 13.90 1.53
N ALA A 57 5.51 12.63 1.58
CA ALA A 57 5.50 11.75 0.41
C ALA A 57 4.56 12.27 -0.68
N ARG A 58 3.36 12.75 -0.33
CA ARG A 58 2.44 13.37 -1.29
C ARG A 58 3.03 14.65 -1.88
N ALA A 59 3.62 15.51 -1.05
CA ALA A 59 4.17 16.79 -1.48
C ALA A 59 5.36 16.61 -2.43
N VAL A 60 6.28 15.67 -2.14
CA VAL A 60 7.42 15.44 -3.03
C VAL A 60 6.99 14.81 -4.35
N LEU A 61 6.03 13.88 -4.34
CA LEU A 61 5.50 13.32 -5.58
C LEU A 61 4.69 14.35 -6.37
N ALA A 62 3.91 15.23 -5.74
CA ALA A 62 3.19 16.29 -6.44
C ALA A 62 4.12 17.21 -7.26
N LYS A 63 5.35 17.42 -6.77
CA LYS A 63 6.37 18.23 -7.46
C LYS A 63 7.08 17.48 -8.59
N ASN A 64 7.29 16.17 -8.44
CA ASN A 64 8.17 15.40 -9.32
C ASN A 64 7.43 14.45 -10.27
N ASN A 65 6.28 13.91 -9.86
CA ASN A 65 5.50 12.94 -10.62
C ASN A 65 4.04 12.85 -10.11
N ILE A 66 3.15 13.61 -10.75
CA ILE A 66 1.73 13.70 -10.35
C ILE A 66 0.99 12.36 -10.47
N ASP A 67 1.34 11.54 -11.46
CA ASP A 67 0.72 10.23 -11.65
C ASP A 67 1.02 9.30 -10.46
N LEU A 68 2.28 9.27 -10.03
CA LEU A 68 2.68 8.49 -8.85
C LEU A 68 2.05 9.03 -7.57
N LYS A 69 1.87 10.36 -7.46
CA LYS A 69 1.12 10.98 -6.36
C LYS A 69 -0.32 10.47 -6.33
N ASN A 70 -1.00 10.44 -7.47
CA ASN A 70 -2.38 9.97 -7.59
C ASN A 70 -2.50 8.48 -7.24
N MET A 71 -1.54 7.65 -7.68
CA MET A 71 -1.47 6.23 -7.30
C MET A 71 -1.25 6.04 -5.80
N LEU A 72 -0.36 6.83 -5.18
CA LEU A 72 -0.13 6.80 -3.74
C LEU A 72 -1.38 7.21 -2.96
N GLU A 73 -2.12 8.21 -3.42
CA GLU A 73 -3.38 8.65 -2.80
C GLU A 73 -4.47 7.58 -2.88
N MET A 74 -4.59 6.90 -4.02
CA MET A 74 -5.50 5.76 -4.16
C MET A 74 -5.16 4.67 -3.14
N LEU A 75 -3.89 4.25 -3.06
CA LEU A 75 -3.46 3.27 -2.06
C LEU A 75 -3.67 3.77 -0.62
N GLY A 76 -3.45 5.06 -0.36
CA GLY A 76 -3.68 5.67 0.95
C GLY A 76 -5.14 5.58 1.39
N LYS A 77 -6.09 5.82 0.47
CA LYS A 77 -7.52 5.63 0.74
C LYS A 77 -7.83 4.18 1.08
N VAL A 78 -7.40 3.23 0.24
CA VAL A 78 -7.63 1.79 0.47
C VAL A 78 -7.01 1.34 1.79
N ARG A 79 -5.79 1.78 2.10
CA ARG A 79 -5.12 1.48 3.38
C ARG A 79 -5.90 2.02 4.57
N ASN A 80 -6.42 3.25 4.50
CA ASN A 80 -7.24 3.79 5.59
C ASN A 80 -8.49 2.93 5.83
N TYR A 81 -9.14 2.43 4.78
CA TYR A 81 -10.24 1.47 4.91
C TYR A 81 -9.79 0.14 5.52
N ALA A 82 -8.62 -0.36 5.11
CA ALA A 82 -8.02 -1.58 5.64
C ALA A 82 -7.65 -1.49 7.13
N ASP A 83 -7.30 -0.30 7.63
CA ASP A 83 -6.85 -0.11 9.01
C ASP A 83 -8.00 0.29 9.96
N TYR A 84 -8.93 1.14 9.53
CA TYR A 84 -9.79 1.91 10.47
C TYR A 84 -11.30 1.71 10.33
N TYR A 85 -11.81 1.13 9.23
CA TYR A 85 -13.25 1.07 8.97
C TYR A 85 -13.79 -0.37 8.91
N GLU A 86 -14.86 -0.67 9.67
CA GLU A 86 -15.55 -1.97 9.65
C GLU A 86 -16.65 -2.08 8.58
N LYS A 87 -17.21 -0.94 8.12
CA LYS A 87 -18.22 -0.90 7.04
C LYS A 87 -17.65 -0.15 5.85
N ILE A 88 -17.45 -0.85 4.74
CA ILE A 88 -16.61 -0.39 3.63
C ILE A 88 -17.36 -0.52 2.30
N PRO A 89 -17.26 0.46 1.39
CA PRO A 89 -17.64 0.29 -0.02
C PRO A 89 -16.58 -0.47 -0.86
N ILE A 90 -15.47 -0.89 -0.27
CA ILE A 90 -14.37 -1.59 -0.94
C ILE A 90 -14.40 -3.04 -0.51
N ASP A 91 -14.58 -3.94 -1.48
CA ASP A 91 -14.43 -5.36 -1.27
C ASP A 91 -12.95 -5.73 -1.23
N PHE A 92 -12.50 -6.33 -0.13
CA PHE A 92 -11.16 -6.88 0.00
C PHE A 92 -11.15 -8.32 -0.54
N ASP A 93 -11.59 -8.53 -1.78
CA ASP A 93 -11.50 -9.83 -2.43
C ASP A 93 -10.05 -10.11 -2.91
N ALA A 94 -9.78 -11.36 -3.31
CA ALA A 94 -8.42 -11.77 -3.72
C ALA A 94 -7.89 -11.03 -4.95
N LYS A 95 -8.74 -10.65 -5.90
CA LYS A 95 -8.36 -9.92 -7.11
C LYS A 95 -8.04 -8.48 -6.76
N SER A 96 -8.90 -7.83 -5.98
CA SER A 96 -8.74 -6.45 -5.52
C SER A 96 -7.47 -6.29 -4.68
N VAL A 97 -7.23 -7.18 -3.72
CA VAL A 97 -6.02 -7.16 -2.87
C VAL A 97 -4.75 -7.35 -3.70
N LYS A 98 -4.74 -8.32 -4.62
CA LYS A 98 -3.60 -8.55 -5.52
C LYS A 98 -3.32 -7.32 -6.38
N PHE A 99 -4.36 -6.69 -6.92
CA PHE A 99 -4.22 -5.46 -7.68
C PHE A 99 -3.55 -4.34 -6.85
N TYR A 100 -3.97 -4.13 -5.60
CA TYR A 100 -3.35 -3.08 -4.76
C TYR A 100 -1.89 -3.38 -4.41
N ILE A 101 -1.54 -4.65 -4.17
CA ILE A 101 -0.15 -5.06 -3.94
C ILE A 101 0.72 -4.78 -5.18
N GLU A 102 0.23 -5.14 -6.38
CA GLU A 102 0.96 -4.90 -7.63
C GLU A 102 1.03 -3.42 -7.98
N LEU A 103 -0.03 -2.65 -7.73
CA LEU A 103 0.00 -1.18 -7.86
C LEU A 103 1.09 -0.57 -6.97
N ALA A 104 1.19 -1.01 -5.72
CA ALA A 104 2.23 -0.57 -4.79
C ALA A 104 3.66 -0.90 -5.30
N LYS A 105 3.89 -2.12 -5.78
CA LYS A 105 5.17 -2.52 -6.40
C LYS A 105 5.48 -1.68 -7.64
N SER A 106 4.46 -1.36 -8.45
CA SER A 106 4.61 -0.57 -9.67
C SER A 106 5.07 0.87 -9.40
N ILE A 107 4.61 1.50 -8.32
CA ILE A 107 5.07 2.84 -7.92
C ILE A 107 6.57 2.81 -7.63
N VAL A 108 7.02 1.83 -6.84
CA VAL A 108 8.44 1.68 -6.50
C VAL A 108 9.30 1.39 -7.73
N LEU A 109 8.80 0.57 -8.66
CA LEU A 109 9.51 0.30 -9.91
C LEU A 109 9.64 1.55 -10.77
N ARG A 110 8.57 2.35 -10.89
CA ARG A 110 8.56 3.59 -11.67
C ARG A 110 9.45 4.68 -11.08
N LEU A 111 9.61 4.73 -9.75
CA LEU A 111 10.54 5.67 -9.11
C LEU A 111 12.02 5.31 -9.32
N LYS A 112 12.34 4.06 -9.69
CA LYS A 112 13.72 3.63 -9.91
C LYS A 112 14.20 3.79 -11.36
N LYS A 113 13.28 4.06 -12.28
CA LYS A 113 13.58 4.31 -13.70
C LYS A 113 13.89 5.78 -13.90
#